data_AF-A0AAN7VA77-F1
#
_entry.id   AF-A0AAN7VA77-F1
#
_cell.length_a   1.000
_cell.length_b   1.000
_cell.length_c   1.000
_cell.angle_alpha   90.00
_cell.angle_beta   90.00
_cell.angle_gamma   90.00
#
_symmetry.space_group_name_H-M   'P 1'
#
loop_
_entity.id
_entity.type
_entity.pdbx_description
1 polymer ?
#
loop_
_entity_poly.entity_id
_entity_poly.type
_entity_poly.pdbx_seq_one_letter_code
_entity_poly.pdbx_strand_id
1 'polypeptide(L)'
;MDKGGGDCKMAIYKVMYCAKPLVFCELVKMDLNKLNDSTFCKSFKNVKDMEVGEKYKVIGIDTINTKYGERIVVETENFKCVLPLRFYDYFKEDDRFEDFKQSLTNNDVFIVSAGTAGKTTNLKFM
;
A
#
# COMPACT_ATOMS: atom_id res chain seq x y z
N MET A 1 11.78 -42.98 2.35
CA MET A 1 11.59 -42.15 3.55
C MET A 1 10.23 -41.47 3.40
N ASP A 2 9.25 -41.95 4.18
CA ASP A 2 8.07 -41.20 4.68
C ASP A 2 8.49 -39.77 5.13
N LYS A 3 7.68 -38.71 5.23
CA LYS A 3 6.23 -38.44 5.22
C LYS A 3 6.07 -36.91 5.20
N GLY A 4 4.93 -36.38 4.75
CA GLY A 4 4.60 -34.98 5.02
C GLY A 4 3.41 -34.37 4.31
N GLY A 5 2.43 -35.16 3.86
CA GLY A 5 1.13 -34.62 3.43
C GLY A 5 0.38 -34.11 4.66
N GLY A 6 0.41 -32.80 4.87
CA GLY A 6 -0.30 -32.15 5.96
C GLY A 6 -1.80 -32.20 5.71
N ASP A 7 -2.51 -32.99 6.50
CA ASP A 7 -3.97 -32.99 6.58
C ASP A 7 -4.46 -31.59 6.96
N CYS A 8 -4.99 -30.86 5.98
CA CYS A 8 -5.75 -29.64 6.20
C CYS A 8 -7.04 -29.99 6.96
N LYS A 9 -7.01 -29.84 8.29
CA LYS A 9 -8.19 -29.99 9.14
C LYS A 9 -9.22 -28.90 8.78
N MET A 10 -10.26 -29.29 8.04
CA MET A 10 -11.42 -28.45 7.79
C MET A 10 -12.19 -28.22 9.09
N ALA A 11 -12.22 -26.97 9.56
CA ALA A 11 -13.13 -26.55 10.61
C ALA A 11 -14.47 -26.15 9.99
N ILE A 12 -15.51 -26.97 10.19
CA ILE A 12 -16.88 -26.69 9.74
C ILE A 12 -17.60 -26.03 10.91
N TYR A 13 -17.89 -24.73 10.80
CA TYR A 13 -18.69 -24.01 11.79
C TYR A 13 -20.16 -24.00 11.37
N LYS A 14 -21.01 -24.61 12.21
CA LYS A 14 -22.47 -24.62 12.03
C LYS A 14 -23.04 -23.32 12.62
N VAL A 15 -23.24 -22.31 11.77
CA VAL A 15 -23.93 -21.09 12.17
C VAL A 15 -25.44 -21.37 12.22
N MET A 16 -26.03 -21.22 13.40
CA MET A 16 -27.44 -21.49 13.67
C MET A 16 -28.24 -20.20 13.42
N TYR A 17 -28.98 -20.14 12.31
CA TYR A 17 -29.81 -18.97 11.97
C TYR A 17 -31.25 -19.13 12.46
N CYS A 18 -31.74 -18.07 13.09
CA CYS A 18 -33.12 -17.91 13.54
C CYS A 18 -34.04 -17.68 12.33
N ALA A 19 -35.19 -18.34 12.33
CA ALA A 19 -36.06 -18.58 11.17
C ALA A 19 -36.71 -17.31 10.58
N LYS A 20 -36.30 -16.92 9.36
CA LYS A 20 -37.10 -16.16 8.37
C LYS A 20 -36.66 -16.56 6.94
N PRO A 21 -37.55 -16.50 5.93
CA PRO A 21 -37.42 -17.27 4.71
C PRO A 21 -36.39 -16.69 3.71
N LEU A 22 -35.52 -17.60 3.26
CA LEU A 22 -34.85 -17.65 1.95
C LEU A 22 -34.30 -16.33 1.39
N VAL A 23 -33.13 -15.93 1.90
CA VAL A 23 -32.11 -15.28 1.07
C VAL A 23 -30.98 -16.28 0.91
N PHE A 24 -30.68 -16.63 -0.34
CA PHE A 24 -29.62 -17.53 -0.75
C PHE A 24 -28.29 -16.99 -0.17
N CYS A 25 -27.79 -17.59 0.91
CA CYS A 25 -26.46 -17.29 1.41
C CYS A 25 -25.47 -17.95 0.47
N GLU A 26 -24.86 -17.16 -0.42
CA GLU A 26 -23.67 -17.59 -1.14
C GLU A 26 -22.61 -18.02 -0.13
N LEU A 27 -22.09 -19.23 -0.32
CA LEU A 27 -20.91 -19.72 0.38
C LEU A 27 -19.73 -18.80 0.04
N VAL A 28 -19.47 -17.82 0.91
CA VAL A 28 -18.27 -16.99 0.81
C VAL A 28 -17.08 -17.88 1.11
N LYS A 29 -16.44 -18.39 0.05
CA LYS A 29 -15.12 -19.02 0.14
C LYS A 29 -14.12 -17.92 0.49
N MET A 30 -13.88 -17.71 1.78
CA MET A 30 -12.79 -16.86 2.24
C MET A 30 -11.47 -17.55 1.93
N ASP A 31 -10.74 -17.02 0.96
CA ASP A 31 -9.38 -17.45 0.67
C ASP A 31 -8.46 -16.91 1.76
N LEU A 32 -8.15 -17.76 2.74
CA LEU A 32 -7.30 -17.41 3.89
C LEU A 32 -5.88 -17.00 3.48
N ASN A 33 -5.41 -17.41 2.28
CA ASN A 33 -4.11 -17.00 1.78
C ASN A 33 -4.11 -15.51 1.41
N LYS A 34 -5.19 -15.01 0.78
CA LYS A 34 -5.37 -13.56 0.53
C LYS A 34 -5.42 -12.74 1.82
N LEU A 35 -5.95 -13.32 2.90
CA LEU A 35 -5.97 -12.64 4.20
C LEU A 35 -4.55 -12.49 4.76
N ASN A 36 -3.71 -13.52 4.63
CA ASN A 36 -2.32 -13.45 5.07
C ASN A 36 -1.51 -12.44 4.25
N ASP A 37 -1.75 -12.33 2.94
CA ASP A 37 -1.14 -11.30 2.11
C ASP A 37 -1.54 -9.89 2.58
N SER A 38 -2.78 -9.71 3.05
CA SER A 38 -3.25 -8.43 3.60
C SER A 38 -2.62 -8.06 4.95
N THR A 39 -1.99 -9.01 5.65
CA THR A 39 -1.23 -8.74 6.88
C THR A 39 0.22 -8.31 6.62
N PHE A 40 0.71 -8.43 5.39
CA PHE A 40 2.06 -8.03 5.04
C PHE A 40 2.17 -6.49 4.97
N CYS A 41 2.60 -5.90 6.09
CA CYS A 41 2.95 -4.50 6.13
C CYS A 41 4.33 -4.30 5.52
N LYS A 42 4.38 -3.66 4.34
CA LYS A 42 5.64 -3.17 3.78
C LYS A 42 6.38 -2.30 4.79
N SER A 43 7.69 -2.45 4.79
CA SER A 43 8.57 -1.64 5.65
C SER A 43 8.40 -0.15 5.35
N PHE A 44 8.51 0.67 6.39
CA PHE A 44 8.47 2.11 6.25
C PHE A 44 9.90 2.65 6.22
N LYS A 45 10.26 3.37 5.15
CA LYS A 45 11.59 3.94 4.95
C LYS A 45 11.52 5.46 4.96
N ASN A 46 12.42 6.12 5.68
CA ASN A 46 12.50 7.57 5.63
C ASN A 46 13.07 7.99 4.27
N VAL A 47 12.57 9.10 3.73
CA VAL A 47 13.09 9.70 2.50
C VAL A 47 14.59 9.98 2.58
N LYS A 48 15.11 10.30 3.78
CA LYS A 48 16.54 10.56 3.99
C LYS A 48 17.42 9.32 3.82
N ASP A 49 16.85 8.13 3.98
CA ASP A 49 17.57 6.86 3.92
C ASP A 49 17.52 6.24 2.51
N MET A 50 16.86 6.91 1.55
CA MET A 50 16.82 6.48 0.15
C MET A 50 18.20 6.67 -0.50
N GLU A 51 18.63 5.69 -1.28
CA GLU A 51 19.89 5.79 -2.01
C GLU A 51 19.78 6.84 -3.11
N VAL A 52 20.81 7.68 -3.21
CA VAL A 52 20.82 8.79 -4.18
C VAL A 52 20.99 8.23 -5.59
N GLY A 53 20.09 8.61 -6.50
CA GLY A 53 20.09 8.14 -7.88
C GLY A 53 19.40 6.80 -8.11
N GLU A 54 19.06 6.05 -7.07
CA GLU A 54 18.29 4.81 -7.20
C GLU A 54 16.82 5.13 -7.55
N LYS A 55 16.27 4.33 -8.47
CA LYS A 55 14.89 4.47 -8.94
C LYS A 55 13.99 3.46 -8.23
N TYR A 56 13.00 3.95 -7.51
CA TYR A 56 12.01 3.09 -6.87
C TYR A 56 10.68 3.23 -7.59
N LYS A 57 10.16 2.12 -8.14
CA LYS A 57 8.87 2.12 -8.84
C LYS A 57 7.75 2.38 -7.85
N VAL A 58 6.93 3.38 -8.15
CA VAL A 58 5.76 3.76 -7.37
C VAL A 58 4.59 2.90 -7.83
N ILE A 59 3.96 2.22 -6.88
CA ILE A 59 2.78 1.39 -7.14
C ILE A 59 1.49 2.01 -6.60
N GLY A 60 1.62 2.98 -5.69
CA GLY A 60 0.48 3.59 -5.05
C GLY A 60 0.84 4.90 -4.37
N ILE A 61 -0.19 5.72 -4.18
CA ILE A 61 -0.13 6.97 -3.44
C ILE A 61 -1.38 7.07 -2.57
N ASP A 62 -1.20 7.54 -1.34
CA ASP A 62 -2.29 7.70 -0.39
C ASP A 62 -2.03 8.89 0.54
N THR A 63 -3.05 9.31 1.29
CA THR A 63 -2.95 10.38 2.28
C THR A 63 -3.10 9.78 3.67
N ILE A 64 -2.18 10.13 4.57
CA ILE A 64 -2.25 9.74 5.98
C ILE A 64 -2.44 10.95 6.87
N ASN A 65 -3.19 10.76 7.95
CA ASN A 65 -3.32 11.74 9.02
C ASN A 65 -2.23 11.53 10.06
N THR A 66 -1.35 12.51 10.21
CA THR A 66 -0.32 12.53 11.27
C THR A 66 -0.68 13.56 12.33
N LYS A 67 -0.01 13.51 13.49
CA LYS A 67 -0.13 14.55 14.53
C LYS A 67 0.23 15.97 14.04
N TYR A 68 0.90 16.09 12.89
CA TYR A 68 1.29 17.36 12.27
C TYR A 68 0.45 17.72 11.04
N GLY A 69 -0.73 17.08 10.92
CA GLY A 69 -1.65 17.22 9.79
C GLY A 69 -1.50 16.12 8.75
N GLU A 70 -2.24 16.28 7.65
CA GLU A 70 -2.22 15.35 6.52
C GLU A 70 -0.86 15.36 5.80
N ARG A 71 -0.45 14.19 5.35
CA ARG A 71 0.78 13.95 4.59
C ARG A 71 0.53 12.92 3.50
N ILE A 72 1.29 13.04 2.42
CA ILE A 72 1.27 12.07 1.33
C ILE A 72 2.21 10.90 1.65
N VAL A 73 1.72 9.69 1.46
CA VAL A 73 2.49 8.45 1.47
C VAL A 73 2.58 7.92 0.06
N VAL A 74 3.80 7.55 -0.33
CA VAL A 74 4.06 6.84 -1.57
C VAL A 74 4.42 5.41 -1.23
N GLU A 75 3.72 4.49 -1.87
CA GLU A 75 4.01 3.07 -1.82
C GLU A 75 4.84 2.67 -3.04
N THR A 76 6.01 2.09 -2.77
CA THR A 76 6.88 1.50 -3.78
C THR A 76 6.75 -0.02 -3.75
N GLU A 77 7.43 -0.72 -4.67
CA GLU A 77 7.51 -2.18 -4.64
C GLU A 77 8.06 -2.71 -3.31
N ASN A 78 9.08 -2.04 -2.75
CA ASN A 78 9.84 -2.55 -1.61
C ASN A 78 9.43 -1.93 -0.25
N PHE A 79 9.02 -0.67 -0.24
CA PHE A 79 8.75 0.08 0.99
C PHE A 79 7.68 1.16 0.80
N LYS A 80 7.18 1.69 1.92
CA LYS A 80 6.39 2.93 1.94
C LYS A 80 7.22 4.08 2.49
N CYS A 81 6.99 5.29 1.98
CA CYS A 81 7.66 6.49 2.49
C CYS A 81 6.67 7.66 2.58
N VAL A 82 6.81 8.49 3.63
CA VAL A 82 6.07 9.76 3.74
C VAL A 82 6.85 10.86 3.05
N LEU A 83 6.19 11.57 2.15
CA LEU A 83 6.78 12.70 1.45
C LEU A 83 6.85 13.95 2.35
N PRO A 84 7.83 14.84 2.11
CA PRO A 84 7.86 16.16 2.74
C PRO A 84 6.58 16.96 2.47
N LEU A 85 6.21 17.84 3.41
CA LEU A 85 4.96 18.62 3.37
C LEU A 85 4.73 19.37 2.04
N ARG A 86 5.79 19.89 1.41
CA ARG A 86 5.71 20.58 0.10
C ARG A 86 5.01 19.75 -1.00
N PHE A 87 5.06 18.42 -0.93
CA PHE A 87 4.36 17.56 -1.88
C PHE A 87 2.87 17.47 -1.57
N TYR A 88 2.48 17.49 -0.30
CA TYR A 88 1.07 17.55 0.08
C TYR A 88 0.43 18.83 -0.46
N ASP A 89 1.09 19.98 -0.26
CA ASP A 89 0.59 21.25 -0.78
C ASP A 89 0.46 21.23 -2.31
N TYR A 90 1.48 20.69 -3.01
CA TYR A 90 1.47 20.53 -4.47
C TYR A 90 0.33 19.66 -4.99
N PHE A 91 0.04 18.53 -4.33
CA PHE A 91 -0.99 17.57 -4.76
C PHE A 91 -2.41 17.98 -4.37
N LYS A 92 -2.56 18.89 -3.40
CA LYS A 92 -3.86 19.39 -2.96
C LYS A 92 -4.50 20.35 -3.98
N GLU A 93 -3.68 20.94 -4.85
CA GLU A 93 -4.14 21.85 -5.91
C GLU A 93 -4.58 21.06 -7.16
N ASP A 94 -5.62 21.57 -7.84
CA ASP A 94 -6.01 21.22 -9.22
C ASP A 94 -6.13 19.71 -9.54
N ASP A 95 -6.79 18.92 -8.68
CA ASP A 95 -7.05 17.47 -8.90
C ASP A 95 -5.80 16.61 -9.18
N ARG A 96 -4.59 17.18 -9.00
CA ARG A 96 -3.30 16.55 -9.35
C ARG A 96 -3.08 15.21 -8.66
N PHE A 97 -3.66 15.04 -7.48
CA PHE A 97 -3.59 13.80 -6.73
C PHE A 97 -4.28 12.64 -7.45
N GLU A 98 -5.48 12.87 -7.99
CA GLU A 98 -6.24 11.85 -8.69
C GLU A 98 -5.68 11.59 -10.09
N ASP A 99 -5.22 12.63 -10.78
CA ASP A 99 -4.48 12.49 -12.05
C ASP A 99 -3.22 11.64 -11.86
N PHE A 100 -2.47 11.88 -10.77
CA PHE A 100 -1.29 11.09 -10.46
C PHE A 100 -1.65 9.63 -10.17
N LYS A 101 -2.71 9.35 -9.38
CA LYS A 101 -3.19 7.97 -9.17
C LYS A 101 -3.56 7.27 -10.48
N GLN A 102 -4.26 7.95 -11.38
CA GLN A 102 -4.59 7.38 -12.69
C GLN A 102 -3.33 7.11 -13.51
N SER A 103 -2.34 8.01 -13.45
CA SER A 103 -1.06 7.81 -14.14
C SER A 103 -0.31 6.57 -13.67
N LEU A 104 -0.39 6.21 -12.37
CA LEU A 104 0.23 4.99 -11.82
C LEU A 104 -0.36 3.70 -12.39
N THR A 105 -1.61 3.75 -12.88
CA THR A 105 -2.25 2.57 -13.49
C THR A 105 -1.79 2.35 -14.93
N ASN A 106 -1.44 3.43 -15.62
CA ASN A 106 -1.13 3.41 -17.05
C ASN A 106 0.37 3.46 -17.36
N ASN A 107 1.17 4.03 -16.45
CA ASN A 107 2.58 4.31 -16.66
C ASN A 107 3.42 3.84 -15.48
N ASP A 108 4.64 3.42 -15.77
CA ASP A 108 5.65 3.14 -14.77
C ASP A 108 6.26 4.45 -14.28
N VAL A 109 5.84 4.90 -13.10
CA VAL A 109 6.37 6.09 -12.43
C VAL A 109 7.41 5.70 -11.39
N PHE A 110 8.52 6.41 -11.36
CA PHE A 110 9.61 6.18 -10.42
C PHE A 110 9.83 7.37 -9.51
N ILE A 111 10.14 7.12 -8.24
CA ILE A 111 10.62 8.13 -7.30
C ILE A 111 12.13 7.98 -7.12
N VAL A 112 12.84 9.10 -7.21
CA VAL A 112 14.31 9.15 -7.13
C VAL A 112 14.73 10.18 -6.09
N SER A 113 15.68 9.81 -5.24
CA SER A 113 16.39 10.76 -4.37
C SER A 113 17.47 11.47 -5.18
N ALA A 114 17.34 12.78 -5.33
CA ALA A 114 18.31 13.64 -6.03
C ALA A 114 19.42 14.16 -5.09
N GLY A 115 19.56 13.57 -3.90
CA GLY A 115 20.51 13.98 -2.87
C GLY A 115 19.96 15.03 -1.91
N THR A 116 20.82 15.51 -1.03
CA THR A 116 20.47 16.48 0.01
C THR A 116 20.89 17.89 -0.40
N ALA A 117 19.97 18.85 -0.22
CA ALA A 117 20.26 20.28 -0.29
C ALA A 117 20.06 20.86 1.11
N GLY A 118 21.15 21.04 1.85
CA GLY A 118 21.10 21.42 3.25
C GLY A 118 20.47 20.32 4.11
N LYS A 119 19.36 20.65 4.81
CA LYS A 119 18.64 19.70 5.70
C LYS A 119 17.54 18.90 5.00
N THR A 120 17.31 19.15 3.71
CA THR A 120 16.16 18.61 2.97
C THR A 120 16.65 17.68 1.86
N THR A 121 16.04 16.51 1.74
CA THR A 121 16.25 15.60 0.61
C THR A 121 15.42 16.06 -0.57
N ASN A 122 16.04 16.16 -1.75
CA ASN A 122 15.33 16.45 -2.99
C ASN A 122 14.81 15.15 -3.59
N LEU A 123 13.53 15.15 -3.95
CA LEU A 123 12.87 14.02 -4.57
C LEU A 123 12.37 14.43 -5.95
N LYS A 124 12.44 13.51 -6.90
CA LYS A 124 11.92 13.70 -8.25
C LYS A 124 11.09 12.48 -8.67
N PHE A 125 9.93 12.74 -9.24
CA PHE A 125 9.14 11.74 -9.95
C PHE A 125 9.57 11.74 -11.43
N MET A 126 9.75 10.55 -12.00
CA MET A 126 10.16 10.32 -13.38
C MET A 126 9.27 9.28 -14.05
#